data_AF-R3WQF1-F1
#
_entry.id   AF-R3WQF1-F1
#
_cell.length_a   1.000
_cell.length_b   1.000
_cell.length_c   1.000
_cell.angle_alpha   90.00
_cell.angle_beta   90.00
_cell.angle_gamma   90.00
#
_symmetry.space_group_name_H-M   'P 1'
#
loop_
_entity.id
_entity.type
_entity.pdbx_description
1 polymer ?
#
loop_
_entity_poly.entity_id
_entity_poly.type
_entity_poly.pdbx_seq_one_letter_code
_entity_poly.pdbx_strand_id
1 'polypeptide(L)'
;MGNNTMKKMLGFIIGSLVVGVLAWNYLGENKEKAAEPLMEKKQVEFWVVSDPHYINNNLTDSGSAYENIKRTAAGKELDYQEESWQAFIDKAIEQKPDMLILTGDLTLNGEKASAERLAELLKQLTDKGIKVFVIPGNHDINDGWARKFVGDKQEKTAAISIADFKEIFAENGYQNATSYDKSSLSYSVAVNPTYNFLFLDSNIYPDDNQPQTRPATGGMIRGKTMSWVKKQLEEGKQAKKKTLVFMHHNIYAHNKLLSSGFVLNNADKFKQLLVEYQVPVVFSGHIHAQDIMTEMIDNKQLTEIVSGSFSITPQSYGVIHLDGNLFSYRKNQNDVDTWAKENNITTPQVRNYKEYLRNSFIEDGKRLAYAQLIDSGMTDEAQMDIAADFVGKMNVRFFSGEDYSSDGVIEKLKQEKGYQIIAENSKFLKEYIDSIIQDKNEEDNRLKKEF
;
A
#
# COMPACT_ATOMS: atom_id res chain seq x y z
N MET A 1 29.21 41.75 61.43
CA MET A 1 28.48 41.69 60.14
C MET A 1 29.01 40.65 59.13
N GLY A 2 30.06 39.86 59.40
CA GLY A 2 30.67 38.98 58.39
C GLY A 2 30.07 37.58 58.17
N ASN A 3 29.30 37.04 59.12
CA ASN A 3 28.94 35.61 59.11
C ASN A 3 27.64 35.27 58.34
N ASN A 4 26.78 36.26 58.13
CA ASN A 4 25.48 36.05 57.48
C ASN A 4 25.58 36.16 55.95
N THR A 5 26.52 36.95 55.45
CA THR A 5 26.80 37.13 54.01
C THR A 5 27.45 35.88 53.42
N MET A 6 28.36 35.26 54.16
CA MET A 6 29.07 34.05 53.72
C MET A 6 28.14 32.82 53.61
N LYS A 7 27.18 32.66 54.54
CA LYS A 7 26.16 31.61 54.46
C LYS A 7 25.20 31.79 53.28
N LYS A 8 24.80 33.03 52.98
CA LYS A 8 23.95 33.34 51.80
C LYS A 8 24.68 33.05 50.48
N MET A 9 25.98 33.38 50.40
CA MET A 9 26.78 33.13 49.21
C MET A 9 27.03 31.64 48.98
N LEU A 10 27.30 30.87 50.05
CA LEU A 10 27.48 29.41 49.96
C LEU A 10 26.16 28.69 49.58
N GLY A 11 25.03 29.15 50.11
CA GLY A 11 23.70 28.63 49.75
C GLY A 11 23.35 28.90 48.28
N PHE A 12 23.74 30.06 47.74
CA PHE A 12 23.57 30.37 46.32
C PHE A 12 24.40 29.44 45.44
N ILE A 13 25.69 29.24 45.78
CA ILE A 13 26.60 28.38 45.00
C ILE A 13 26.11 26.93 44.98
N ILE A 14 25.71 26.39 46.14
CA ILE A 14 25.17 25.03 46.24
C ILE A 14 23.84 24.91 45.48
N GLY A 15 22.96 25.91 45.60
CA GLY A 15 21.69 25.95 44.84
C GLY A 15 21.91 25.96 43.33
N SER A 16 22.85 26.76 42.82
CA SER A 16 23.18 26.78 41.39
C SER A 16 23.87 25.50 40.90
N LEU A 17 24.67 24.82 41.74
CA LEU A 17 25.25 23.51 41.43
C LEU A 17 24.18 22.43 41.36
N VAL A 18 23.22 22.42 42.28
CA VAL A 18 22.10 21.46 42.27
C VAL A 18 21.18 21.70 41.07
N VAL A 19 20.86 22.95 40.75
CA VAL A 19 20.08 23.28 39.54
C VAL A 19 20.86 22.94 38.27
N GLY A 20 22.18 23.13 38.25
CA GLY A 20 23.03 22.74 37.13
C GLY A 20 23.11 21.22 36.92
N VAL A 21 23.18 20.43 38.00
CA VAL A 21 23.19 18.97 37.94
C VAL A 21 21.80 18.43 37.59
N LEU A 22 20.71 19.02 38.10
CA LEU A 22 19.35 18.65 37.72
C LEU A 22 19.04 19.04 36.27
N ALA A 23 19.51 20.20 35.79
CA ALA A 23 19.40 20.59 34.40
C ALA A 23 20.26 19.70 33.49
N TRP A 24 21.46 19.29 33.92
CA TRP A 24 22.32 18.35 33.19
C TRP A 24 21.74 16.94 33.14
N ASN A 25 21.11 16.45 34.21
CA ASN A 25 20.40 15.16 34.20
C ASN A 25 19.11 15.24 33.36
N TYR A 26 18.36 16.33 33.43
CA TYR A 26 17.15 16.56 32.62
C TYR A 26 17.46 16.77 31.12
N LEU A 27 18.59 17.40 30.79
CA LEU A 27 19.10 17.53 29.42
C LEU A 27 19.83 16.25 28.95
N GLY A 28 20.39 15.47 29.88
CA GLY A 28 21.08 14.21 29.63
C GLY A 28 20.13 13.04 29.38
N GLU A 29 18.97 13.01 30.02
CA GLU A 29 17.89 12.03 29.78
C GLU A 29 17.13 12.28 28.46
N ASN A 30 17.25 13.48 27.87
CA ASN A 30 16.68 13.81 26.56
C ASN A 30 17.65 13.60 25.37
N LYS A 31 18.79 12.94 25.59
CA LYS A 31 19.48 12.30 24.47
C LYS A 31 18.73 11.02 24.16
N GLU A 32 17.79 11.08 23.20
CA GLU A 32 17.28 9.90 22.51
C GLU A 32 18.49 9.00 22.20
N LYS A 33 18.61 7.87 22.89
CA LYS A 33 19.61 6.85 22.55
C LYS A 33 19.41 6.56 21.07
N ALA A 34 20.49 6.57 20.29
CA ALA A 34 20.44 6.13 18.90
C ALA A 34 19.74 4.77 18.87
N ALA A 35 18.59 4.69 18.19
CA ALA A 35 17.80 3.48 18.22
C ALA A 35 18.61 2.32 17.63
N GLU A 36 18.65 1.22 18.37
CA GLU A 36 19.27 0.00 17.90
C GLU A 36 18.53 -0.50 16.64
N PRO A 37 19.25 -0.95 15.61
CA PRO A 37 18.61 -1.45 14.41
C PRO A 37 17.79 -2.70 14.70
N LEU A 38 16.70 -2.89 13.96
CA LEU A 38 15.84 -4.08 14.02
C LEU A 38 16.62 -5.38 13.77
N MET A 39 17.65 -5.32 12.91
CA MET A 39 18.53 -6.44 12.62
C MET A 39 19.96 -5.98 12.31
N GLU A 40 20.94 -6.78 12.70
CA GLU A 40 22.36 -6.50 12.46
C GLU A 40 22.84 -6.88 11.06
N LYS A 41 22.11 -7.76 10.37
CA LYS A 41 22.52 -8.26 9.06
C LYS A 41 22.40 -7.20 7.97
N LYS A 42 23.36 -7.20 7.04
CA LYS A 42 23.40 -6.27 5.90
C LYS A 42 22.41 -6.63 4.80
N GLN A 43 22.30 -7.93 4.51
CA GLN A 43 21.39 -8.45 3.51
C GLN A 43 19.99 -8.57 4.10
N VAL A 44 19.02 -7.94 3.44
CA VAL A 44 17.63 -7.92 3.86
C VAL A 44 16.76 -8.32 2.69
N GLU A 45 15.90 -9.28 2.91
CA GLU A 45 14.82 -9.62 1.98
C GLU A 45 13.49 -9.24 2.63
N PHE A 46 12.66 -8.50 1.89
CA PHE A 46 11.31 -8.22 2.34
C PHE A 46 10.31 -8.30 1.20
N TRP A 47 9.08 -8.63 1.55
CA TRP A 47 7.98 -8.69 0.61
C TRP A 47 7.06 -7.49 0.81
N VAL A 48 6.45 -7.01 -0.27
CA VAL A 48 5.50 -5.89 -0.27
C VAL A 48 4.18 -6.35 -0.88
N VAL A 49 3.10 -6.09 -0.18
CA VAL A 49 1.71 -6.34 -0.57
C VAL A 49 0.96 -5.01 -0.48
N SER A 50 0.00 -4.79 -1.37
CA SER A 50 -0.85 -3.60 -1.29
C SER A 50 -2.31 -3.95 -1.56
N ASP A 51 -3.21 -3.15 -0.98
CA ASP A 51 -4.64 -3.15 -1.27
C ASP A 51 -5.28 -4.55 -1.19
N PRO A 52 -5.08 -5.32 -0.10
CA PRO A 52 -5.71 -6.62 0.01
C PRO A 52 -7.22 -6.56 0.21
N HIS A 53 -7.77 -5.41 0.64
CA HIS A 53 -9.20 -5.18 0.83
C HIS A 53 -9.92 -6.34 1.51
N TYR A 54 -9.35 -6.78 2.64
CA TYR A 54 -9.82 -7.97 3.32
C TYR A 54 -11.23 -7.73 3.90
N ILE A 55 -12.13 -8.69 3.69
CA ILE A 55 -13.43 -8.76 4.35
C ILE A 55 -13.55 -10.06 5.13
N ASN A 56 -13.87 -9.95 6.42
CA ASN A 56 -14.11 -11.12 7.25
C ASN A 56 -15.40 -11.82 6.84
N ASN A 57 -15.34 -13.15 6.65
CA ASN A 57 -16.47 -14.00 6.30
C ASN A 57 -17.66 -13.87 7.27
N ASN A 58 -17.42 -13.51 8.54
CA ASN A 58 -18.50 -13.27 9.52
C ASN A 58 -19.33 -12.01 9.26
N LEU A 59 -18.89 -11.15 8.32
CA LEU A 59 -19.62 -9.94 7.91
C LEU A 59 -20.56 -10.20 6.73
N THR A 60 -20.71 -11.44 6.29
CA THR A 60 -21.59 -11.81 5.19
C THR A 60 -22.31 -13.13 5.44
N ASP A 61 -23.56 -13.23 4.99
CA ASP A 61 -24.28 -14.50 4.87
C ASP A 61 -24.30 -15.03 3.43
N SER A 62 -23.46 -14.46 2.56
CA SER A 62 -23.42 -14.71 1.11
C SER A 62 -24.77 -14.45 0.41
N GLY A 63 -25.63 -13.61 1.01
CA GLY A 63 -26.92 -13.19 0.45
C GLY A 63 -26.80 -12.21 -0.71
N SER A 64 -27.93 -11.73 -1.22
CA SER A 64 -27.99 -10.87 -2.40
C SER A 64 -27.28 -9.52 -2.19
N ALA A 65 -27.26 -8.98 -0.98
CA ALA A 65 -26.49 -7.78 -0.66
C ALA A 65 -24.99 -7.99 -0.85
N TYR A 66 -24.48 -9.18 -0.51
CA TYR A 66 -23.08 -9.54 -0.70
C TYR A 66 -22.74 -9.71 -2.18
N GLU A 67 -23.61 -10.39 -2.92
CA GLU A 67 -23.47 -10.51 -4.38
C GLU A 67 -23.50 -9.14 -5.08
N ASN A 68 -24.28 -8.18 -4.56
CA ASN A 68 -24.30 -6.82 -5.08
C ASN A 68 -22.96 -6.09 -4.87
N ILE A 69 -22.36 -6.19 -3.67
CA ILE A 69 -21.06 -5.52 -3.44
C ILE A 69 -19.95 -6.16 -4.28
N LYS A 70 -19.93 -7.49 -4.43
CA LYS A 70 -18.96 -8.18 -5.30
C LYS A 70 -18.97 -7.65 -6.73
N ARG A 71 -20.15 -7.41 -7.31
CA ARG A 71 -20.27 -6.88 -8.68
C ARG A 71 -19.87 -5.41 -8.82
N THR A 72 -19.75 -4.68 -7.71
CA THR A 72 -19.44 -3.24 -7.68
C THR A 72 -18.10 -2.95 -7.01
N ALA A 73 -17.35 -3.97 -6.63
CA ALA A 73 -16.07 -3.84 -5.93
C ALA A 73 -14.88 -3.57 -6.87
N ALA A 74 -15.11 -3.28 -8.16
CA ALA A 74 -14.07 -3.05 -9.17
C ALA A 74 -13.09 -4.23 -9.32
N GLY A 75 -13.65 -5.42 -9.55
CA GLY A 75 -12.87 -6.64 -9.83
C GLY A 75 -12.19 -7.29 -8.62
N LYS A 76 -12.33 -6.73 -7.40
CA LYS A 76 -11.82 -7.35 -6.16
C LYS A 76 -12.49 -8.69 -5.89
N GLU A 77 -11.67 -9.67 -5.55
CA GLU A 77 -12.06 -10.99 -5.07
C GLU A 77 -12.36 -10.92 -3.58
N LEU A 78 -13.54 -11.37 -3.19
CA LEU A 78 -14.04 -11.28 -1.81
C LEU A 78 -14.44 -12.65 -1.23
N ASP A 79 -14.60 -13.70 -2.04
CA ASP A 79 -15.16 -14.98 -1.59
C ASP A 79 -14.13 -15.88 -0.88
N TYR A 80 -12.89 -15.91 -1.37
CA TYR A 80 -11.87 -16.88 -0.95
C TYR A 80 -10.58 -16.22 -0.44
N GLN A 81 -10.72 -15.01 0.11
CA GLN A 81 -9.60 -14.23 0.62
C GLN A 81 -8.87 -14.98 1.74
N GLU A 82 -9.58 -15.67 2.63
CA GLU A 82 -8.98 -16.41 3.73
C GLU A 82 -8.08 -17.56 3.25
N GLU A 83 -8.54 -18.35 2.28
CA GLU A 83 -7.72 -19.40 1.66
C GLU A 83 -6.52 -18.81 0.90
N SER A 84 -6.72 -17.73 0.14
CA SER A 84 -5.63 -17.11 -0.61
C SER A 84 -4.56 -16.48 0.30
N TRP A 85 -4.97 -15.89 1.42
CA TRP A 85 -4.07 -15.37 2.44
C TRP A 85 -3.33 -16.48 3.18
N GLN A 86 -4.01 -17.59 3.51
CA GLN A 86 -3.34 -18.73 4.13
C GLN A 86 -2.27 -19.31 3.19
N ALA A 87 -2.56 -19.43 1.89
CA ALA A 87 -1.57 -19.84 0.89
C ALA A 87 -0.34 -18.92 0.85
N PHE A 88 -0.56 -17.60 0.93
CA PHE A 88 0.51 -16.61 0.95
C PHE A 88 1.33 -16.67 2.24
N ILE A 89 0.67 -16.86 3.39
CA ILE A 89 1.31 -16.99 4.71
C ILE A 89 2.16 -18.24 4.77
N ASP A 90 1.65 -19.39 4.34
CA ASP A 90 2.41 -20.64 4.33
C ASP A 90 3.67 -20.52 3.46
N LYS A 91 3.54 -19.88 2.29
CA LYS A 91 4.67 -19.58 1.40
C LYS A 91 5.70 -18.65 2.07
N ALA A 92 5.25 -17.61 2.78
CA ALA A 92 6.15 -16.72 3.51
C ALA A 92 6.85 -17.44 4.67
N ILE A 93 6.16 -18.31 5.41
CA ILE A 93 6.76 -19.13 6.48
C ILE A 93 7.81 -20.11 5.92
N GLU A 94 7.57 -20.67 4.73
CA GLU A 94 8.52 -21.54 4.05
C GLU A 94 9.77 -20.78 3.59
N GLN A 95 9.59 -19.65 2.89
CA GLN A 95 10.69 -18.88 2.29
C GLN A 95 11.43 -17.99 3.28
N LYS A 96 10.79 -17.64 4.40
CA LYS A 96 11.35 -16.85 5.51
C LYS A 96 11.97 -15.52 5.07
N PRO A 97 11.21 -14.63 4.39
CA PRO A 97 11.66 -13.25 4.25
C PRO A 97 11.84 -12.62 5.63
N ASP A 98 12.65 -11.58 5.74
CA ASP A 98 12.84 -10.89 7.02
C ASP A 98 11.61 -10.11 7.42
N MET A 99 10.92 -9.57 6.42
CA MET A 99 9.79 -8.67 6.64
C MET A 99 8.71 -8.85 5.57
N LEU A 100 7.47 -8.63 5.96
CA LEU A 100 6.32 -8.37 5.09
C LEU A 100 5.83 -6.94 5.35
N ILE A 101 5.57 -6.20 4.29
CA ILE A 101 5.08 -4.81 4.35
C ILE A 101 3.75 -4.71 3.61
N LEU A 102 2.73 -4.11 4.24
CA LEU A 102 1.43 -3.81 3.62
C LEU A 102 1.26 -2.29 3.47
N THR A 103 1.05 -1.82 2.25
CA THR A 103 0.99 -0.38 1.90
C THR A 103 -0.42 0.22 1.88
N GLY A 104 -1.32 -0.26 2.74
CA GLY A 104 -2.66 0.30 2.91
C GLY A 104 -3.77 -0.48 2.25
N ASP A 105 -4.99 0.02 2.46
CA ASP A 105 -6.27 -0.60 2.10
C ASP A 105 -6.34 -2.05 2.55
N LEU A 106 -6.05 -2.20 3.85
CA LEU A 106 -5.97 -3.49 4.53
C LEU A 106 -7.33 -4.19 4.53
N THR A 107 -8.41 -3.40 4.64
CA THR A 107 -9.79 -3.87 4.72
C THR A 107 -10.63 -3.38 3.54
N LEU A 108 -11.79 -4.00 3.31
CA LEU A 108 -12.67 -3.61 2.20
C LEU A 108 -13.19 -2.18 2.36
N ASN A 109 -13.80 -1.85 3.50
CA ASN A 109 -14.27 -0.49 3.84
C ASN A 109 -14.16 -0.20 5.35
N GLY A 110 -13.03 -0.58 5.96
CA GLY A 110 -12.69 -0.13 7.31
C GLY A 110 -13.40 -0.90 8.41
N GLU A 111 -13.89 -2.11 8.13
CA GLU A 111 -14.57 -2.92 9.14
C GLU A 111 -13.59 -3.43 10.19
N LYS A 112 -13.84 -3.11 11.46
CA LYS A 112 -12.97 -3.51 12.58
C LYS A 112 -12.76 -5.02 12.65
N ALA A 113 -13.82 -5.80 12.44
CA ALA A 113 -13.75 -7.27 12.43
C ALA A 113 -12.88 -7.83 11.29
N SER A 114 -12.75 -7.11 10.17
CA SER A 114 -11.85 -7.47 9.07
C SER A 114 -10.40 -7.20 9.45
N ALA A 115 -10.11 -6.06 10.07
CA ALA A 115 -8.76 -5.74 10.53
C ALA A 115 -8.28 -6.70 11.63
N GLU A 116 -9.13 -7.02 12.60
CA GLU A 116 -8.82 -8.00 13.66
C GLU A 116 -8.47 -9.36 13.06
N ARG A 117 -9.27 -9.85 12.10
CA ARG A 117 -9.03 -11.13 11.44
C ARG A 117 -7.76 -11.12 10.58
N LEU A 118 -7.49 -10.03 9.86
CA LEU A 118 -6.25 -9.89 9.11
C LEU A 118 -5.03 -9.86 10.05
N ALA A 119 -5.11 -9.17 11.19
CA ALA A 119 -4.04 -9.17 12.18
C ALA A 119 -3.78 -10.58 12.76
N GLU A 120 -4.82 -11.36 13.02
CA GLU A 120 -4.68 -12.77 13.42
C GLU A 120 -3.98 -13.62 12.36
N LEU A 121 -4.29 -13.43 11.08
CA LEU A 121 -3.60 -14.09 9.98
C LEU A 121 -2.12 -13.70 9.94
N LEU A 122 -1.82 -12.40 10.01
CA LEU A 122 -0.45 -11.88 10.02
C LEU A 122 0.35 -12.32 11.26
N LYS A 123 -0.32 -12.59 12.38
CA LYS A 123 0.32 -13.08 13.61
C LYS A 123 1.06 -14.40 13.39
N GLN A 124 0.58 -15.25 12.48
CA GLN A 124 1.27 -16.49 12.13
C GLN A 124 2.69 -16.24 11.61
N LEU A 125 2.93 -15.12 10.91
CA LEU A 125 4.25 -14.72 10.43
C LEU A 125 5.14 -14.21 11.56
N THR A 126 4.60 -13.34 12.42
CA THR A 126 5.36 -12.79 13.56
C THR A 126 5.76 -13.87 14.56
N ASP A 127 4.91 -14.87 14.78
CA ASP A 127 5.21 -16.03 15.62
C ASP A 127 6.34 -16.90 15.05
N LYS A 128 6.63 -16.79 13.75
CA LYS A 128 7.79 -17.42 13.07
C LYS A 128 9.00 -16.49 12.96
N GLY A 129 8.94 -15.30 13.54
CA GLY A 129 10.03 -14.32 13.55
C GLY A 129 10.10 -13.43 12.30
N ILE A 130 9.17 -13.58 11.35
CA ILE A 130 9.04 -12.69 10.19
C ILE A 130 8.39 -11.39 10.69
N LYS A 131 9.06 -10.25 10.50
CA LYS A 131 8.52 -8.96 10.94
C LYS A 131 7.42 -8.52 9.98
N VAL A 132 6.38 -7.86 10.49
CA VAL A 132 5.30 -7.34 9.66
C VAL A 132 5.16 -5.85 9.93
N PHE A 133 4.96 -5.07 8.86
CA PHE A 133 4.76 -3.62 8.92
C PHE A 133 3.55 -3.23 8.10
N VAL A 134 2.64 -2.47 8.69
CA VAL A 134 1.44 -1.99 7.99
C VAL A 134 1.31 -0.48 8.11
N ILE A 135 0.67 0.12 7.10
CA ILE A 135 0.11 1.48 7.12
C ILE A 135 -1.35 1.41 6.66
N PRO A 136 -2.20 2.37 7.04
CA PRO A 136 -3.57 2.44 6.54
C PRO A 136 -3.60 2.92 5.08
N GLY A 137 -4.65 2.55 4.36
CA GLY A 137 -5.09 3.22 3.13
C GLY A 137 -6.35 4.06 3.36
N ASN A 138 -6.94 4.56 2.28
CA ASN A 138 -8.06 5.47 2.38
C ASN A 138 -9.37 4.79 2.79
N HIS A 139 -9.44 3.46 2.76
CA HIS A 139 -10.59 2.68 3.18
C HIS A 139 -10.52 2.18 4.64
N ASP A 140 -9.41 2.38 5.35
CA ASP A 140 -9.23 1.71 6.65
C ASP A 140 -9.79 2.50 7.83
N ILE A 141 -9.50 3.81 7.94
CA ILE A 141 -9.72 4.56 9.20
C ILE A 141 -10.99 5.40 9.17
N ASN A 142 -11.83 5.24 10.20
CA ASN A 142 -13.07 5.99 10.41
C ASN A 142 -13.98 6.01 9.17
N ASP A 143 -13.97 4.90 8.42
CA ASP A 143 -14.71 4.77 7.17
C ASP A 143 -16.23 4.61 7.42
N GLY A 144 -17.02 5.56 6.90
CA GLY A 144 -18.48 5.53 6.98
C GLY A 144 -19.15 4.45 6.13
N TRP A 145 -18.39 3.73 5.31
CA TRP A 145 -18.82 2.61 4.47
C TRP A 145 -18.63 1.23 5.11
N ALA A 146 -18.15 1.13 6.35
CA ALA A 146 -18.07 -0.14 7.07
C ALA A 146 -19.43 -0.84 7.14
N ARG A 147 -19.60 -1.98 6.45
CA ARG A 147 -20.87 -2.73 6.39
C ARG A 147 -20.68 -4.21 6.64
N LYS A 148 -21.76 -4.85 7.12
CA LYS A 148 -22.00 -6.28 6.98
C LYS A 148 -23.19 -6.50 6.03
N PHE A 149 -23.20 -7.63 5.35
CA PHE A 149 -24.15 -7.97 4.30
C PHE A 149 -25.02 -9.13 4.78
N VAL A 150 -26.32 -8.88 4.99
CA VAL A 150 -27.26 -9.87 5.53
C VAL A 150 -28.52 -9.87 4.68
N GLY A 151 -28.82 -11.00 4.05
CA GLY A 151 -29.91 -11.15 3.09
C GLY A 151 -29.78 -10.14 1.95
N ASP A 152 -30.75 -9.24 1.84
CA ASP A 152 -30.82 -8.17 0.84
C ASP A 152 -30.37 -6.79 1.36
N LYS A 153 -29.81 -6.72 2.59
CA LYS A 153 -29.44 -5.46 3.24
C LYS A 153 -27.95 -5.33 3.51
N GLN A 154 -27.51 -4.07 3.48
CA GLN A 154 -26.23 -3.64 4.04
C GLN A 154 -26.48 -2.98 5.40
N GLU A 155 -25.98 -3.57 6.47
CA GLU A 155 -26.10 -3.04 7.83
C GLU A 155 -24.78 -2.42 8.27
N LYS A 156 -24.83 -1.34 9.06
CA LYS A 156 -23.61 -0.76 9.65
C LYS A 156 -22.94 -1.77 10.58
N THR A 157 -21.61 -1.79 10.53
CA THR A 157 -20.76 -2.47 11.50
C THR A 157 -19.75 -1.48 12.09
N ALA A 158 -18.99 -1.90 13.10
CA ALA A 158 -17.96 -1.05 13.70
C ALA A 158 -16.85 -0.75 12.67
N ALA A 159 -16.51 0.52 12.52
CA ALA A 159 -15.35 0.94 11.74
C ALA A 159 -14.10 1.01 12.62
N ILE A 160 -12.91 0.94 12.02
CA ILE A 160 -11.62 1.06 12.71
C ILE A 160 -11.38 2.53 13.09
N SER A 161 -11.25 2.83 14.38
CA SER A 161 -10.75 4.15 14.82
C SER A 161 -9.22 4.25 14.71
N ILE A 162 -8.67 5.47 14.84
CA ILE A 162 -7.21 5.69 14.90
C ILE A 162 -6.61 4.91 16.08
N ALA A 163 -7.31 4.87 17.22
CA ALA A 163 -6.91 4.08 18.38
C ALA A 163 -6.95 2.57 18.10
N ASP A 164 -8.05 2.08 17.50
CA ASP A 164 -8.19 0.66 17.14
C ASP A 164 -7.06 0.22 16.19
N PHE A 165 -6.70 1.02 15.19
CA PHE A 165 -5.65 0.64 14.24
C PHE A 165 -4.30 0.43 14.95
N LYS A 166 -3.95 1.29 15.89
CA LYS A 166 -2.71 1.16 16.68
C LYS A 166 -2.74 -0.06 17.59
N GLU A 167 -3.91 -0.39 18.15
CA GLU A 167 -4.07 -1.55 19.03
C GLU A 167 -4.03 -2.86 18.25
N ILE A 168 -4.84 -2.97 17.19
CA ILE A 168 -4.96 -4.18 16.35
C ILE A 168 -3.62 -4.52 15.71
N PHE A 169 -2.93 -3.52 15.15
CA PHE A 169 -1.67 -3.71 14.43
C PHE A 169 -0.44 -3.37 15.27
N ALA A 170 -0.53 -3.41 16.60
CA ALA A 170 0.58 -3.05 17.48
C ALA A 170 1.86 -3.87 17.19
N GLU A 171 1.73 -5.19 16.99
CA GLU A 171 2.83 -6.10 16.65
C GLU A 171 3.30 -5.92 15.18
N ASN A 172 2.46 -5.35 14.31
CA ASN A 172 2.70 -5.20 12.87
C ASN A 172 3.25 -3.82 12.51
N GLY A 173 4.19 -3.32 13.31
CA GLY A 173 5.02 -2.18 12.97
C GLY A 173 5.28 -1.25 14.14
N TYR A 174 4.22 -0.85 14.85
CA TYR A 174 4.32 0.13 15.93
C TYR A 174 5.30 -0.32 17.02
N GLN A 175 5.19 -1.54 17.57
CA GLN A 175 6.12 -2.02 18.60
C GLN A 175 7.60 -2.05 18.16
N ASN A 176 7.88 -2.13 16.86
CA ASN A 176 9.23 -2.15 16.30
C ASN A 176 9.69 -0.75 15.82
N ALA A 177 8.87 0.29 16.00
CA ALA A 177 9.17 1.63 15.52
C ALA A 177 10.24 2.33 16.36
N THR A 178 11.15 3.00 15.65
CA THR A 178 12.18 3.87 16.20
C THR A 178 11.64 5.25 16.54
N SER A 179 10.69 5.77 15.75
CA SER A 179 10.01 7.04 16.00
C SER A 179 8.58 6.98 15.47
N TYR A 180 7.71 7.81 16.04
CA TYR A 180 6.31 7.95 15.65
C TYR A 180 6.01 9.41 15.34
N ASP A 181 5.24 9.66 14.28
CA ASP A 181 4.59 10.96 14.14
C ASP A 181 3.43 11.06 15.15
N LYS A 182 3.33 12.20 15.82
CA LYS A 182 2.23 12.47 16.77
C LYS A 182 0.96 12.96 16.07
N SER A 183 1.04 13.24 14.76
CA SER A 183 -0.04 13.86 13.99
C SER A 183 -0.66 12.94 12.93
N SER A 184 -0.22 11.69 12.85
CA SER A 184 -0.71 10.68 11.89
C SER A 184 -0.44 9.27 12.43
N LEU A 185 -0.78 8.26 11.63
CA LEU A 185 -0.39 6.87 11.86
C LEU A 185 1.01 6.53 11.28
N SER A 186 1.83 7.54 10.97
CA SER A 186 3.18 7.36 10.43
C SER A 186 4.21 6.97 11.49
N TYR A 187 5.20 6.16 11.09
CA TYR A 187 6.30 5.75 11.95
C TYR A 187 7.56 5.42 11.14
N SER A 188 8.72 5.40 11.82
CA SER A 188 10.02 5.09 11.23
C SER A 188 10.63 3.86 11.89
N VAL A 189 11.44 3.12 11.13
CA VAL A 189 12.14 1.93 11.63
C VAL A 189 13.60 2.00 11.18
N ALA A 190 14.52 1.96 12.13
CA ALA A 190 15.92 1.69 11.84
C ALA A 190 16.06 0.20 11.50
N VAL A 191 16.09 -0.17 10.22
CA VAL A 191 16.05 -1.58 9.80
C VAL A 191 17.37 -2.26 10.11
N ASN A 192 18.46 -1.74 9.57
CA ASN A 192 19.79 -2.32 9.75
C ASN A 192 20.86 -1.20 9.74
N PRO A 193 22.17 -1.51 9.76
CA PRO A 193 23.22 -0.49 9.69
C PRO A 193 23.20 0.37 8.42
N THR A 194 22.53 -0.06 7.35
CA THR A 194 22.52 0.61 6.03
C THR A 194 21.20 1.33 5.74
N TYR A 195 20.06 0.80 6.20
CA TYR A 195 18.73 1.27 5.83
C TYR A 195 17.89 1.71 7.04
N ASN A 196 17.15 2.80 6.83
CA ASN A 196 15.97 3.17 7.61
C ASN A 196 14.74 3.07 6.70
N PHE A 197 13.59 2.69 7.23
CA PHE A 197 12.32 2.72 6.50
C PHE A 197 11.37 3.75 7.12
N LEU A 198 10.63 4.45 6.26
CA LEU A 198 9.55 5.37 6.64
C LEU A 198 8.21 4.82 6.17
N PHE A 199 7.31 4.61 7.12
CA PHE A 199 5.95 4.15 6.89
C PHE A 199 5.01 5.34 7.10
N LEU A 200 4.41 5.82 6.01
CA LEU A 200 3.69 7.09 6.00
C LEU A 200 2.19 6.90 5.80
N ASP A 201 1.44 7.34 6.80
CA ASP A 201 0.02 7.59 6.65
C ASP A 201 -0.20 8.85 5.79
N SER A 202 -0.76 8.62 4.62
CA SER A 202 -1.05 9.64 3.60
C SER A 202 -2.53 9.98 3.50
N ASN A 203 -3.37 9.37 4.33
CA ASN A 203 -4.81 9.36 4.14
C ASN A 203 -5.48 10.55 4.80
N ILE A 204 -6.64 10.93 4.26
CA ILE A 204 -7.50 11.98 4.81
C ILE A 204 -8.76 11.31 5.37
N TYR A 205 -8.88 11.28 6.69
CA TYR A 205 -10.02 10.71 7.41
C TYR A 205 -10.38 11.61 8.62
N PRO A 206 -11.62 11.55 9.11
CA PRO A 206 -12.05 12.26 10.32
C PRO A 206 -11.30 11.79 11.57
N ASP A 207 -11.16 12.67 12.56
CA ASP A 207 -10.69 12.28 13.89
C ASP A 207 -11.73 11.37 14.58
N ASP A 208 -11.31 10.56 15.57
CA ASP A 208 -12.18 9.56 16.24
C ASP A 208 -13.43 10.17 16.92
N ASN A 209 -13.39 11.46 17.26
CA ASN A 209 -14.53 12.17 17.86
C ASN A 209 -15.43 12.87 16.83
N GLN A 210 -15.14 12.75 15.53
CA GLN A 210 -15.91 13.33 14.44
C GLN A 210 -16.82 12.29 13.80
N PRO A 211 -17.93 12.72 13.16
CA PRO A 211 -18.77 11.80 12.41
C PRO A 211 -17.99 11.15 11.26
N GLN A 212 -18.14 9.83 11.13
CA GLN A 212 -17.65 9.08 9.97
C GLN A 212 -18.30 9.60 8.69
N THR A 213 -17.50 9.70 7.63
CA THR A 213 -17.95 10.13 6.30
C THR A 213 -17.63 9.08 5.26
N ARG A 214 -18.10 9.29 4.01
CA ARG A 214 -17.52 8.58 2.86
C ARG A 214 -16.00 8.74 2.88
N PRO A 215 -15.21 7.69 2.59
CA PRO A 215 -13.75 7.78 2.57
C PRO A 215 -13.30 8.77 1.51
N ALA A 216 -12.33 9.61 1.86
CA ALA A 216 -11.72 10.52 0.92
C ALA A 216 -10.71 9.75 0.08
N THR A 217 -10.94 9.66 -1.24
CA THR A 217 -10.01 8.96 -2.15
C THR A 217 -8.64 9.63 -2.19
N GLY A 218 -8.58 10.96 -2.05
CA GLY A 218 -7.34 11.73 -2.11
C GLY A 218 -6.54 11.74 -0.81
N GLY A 219 -5.22 11.86 -0.95
CA GLY A 219 -4.28 11.83 0.16
C GLY A 219 -3.35 13.04 0.20
N MET A 220 -2.72 13.25 1.35
CA MET A 220 -1.66 14.23 1.51
C MET A 220 -0.73 13.91 2.68
N ILE A 221 0.55 14.30 2.57
CA ILE A 221 1.43 14.34 3.74
C ILE A 221 1.19 15.67 4.47
N ARG A 222 0.51 15.61 5.61
CA ARG A 222 0.12 16.79 6.42
C ARG A 222 1.35 17.60 6.85
N GLY A 223 1.17 18.90 7.09
CA GLY A 223 2.31 19.81 7.39
C GLY A 223 3.19 19.37 8.56
N LYS A 224 2.60 18.93 9.67
CA LYS A 224 3.36 18.40 10.83
C LYS A 224 4.08 17.10 10.50
N THR A 225 3.41 16.19 9.79
CA THR A 225 3.99 14.93 9.31
C THR A 225 5.14 15.19 8.33
N MET A 226 5.03 16.15 7.42
CA MET A 226 6.10 16.56 6.50
C MET A 226 7.33 17.04 7.27
N SER A 227 7.15 17.84 8.32
CA SER A 227 8.24 18.27 9.20
C SER A 227 8.88 17.11 9.95
N TRP A 228 8.07 16.15 10.43
CA TRP A 228 8.58 14.93 11.06
C TRP A 228 9.37 14.07 10.06
N VAL A 229 8.86 13.86 8.83
CA VAL A 229 9.56 13.15 7.76
C VAL A 229 10.91 13.79 7.47
N LYS A 230 10.96 15.12 7.35
CA LYS A 230 12.22 15.85 7.16
C LYS A 230 13.22 15.54 8.28
N LYS A 231 12.78 15.56 9.55
CA LYS A 231 13.65 15.21 10.69
C LYS A 231 14.21 13.79 10.55
N GLN A 232 13.37 12.81 10.20
CA GLN A 232 13.81 11.43 10.05
C GLN A 232 14.81 11.25 8.88
N LEU A 233 14.59 11.95 7.77
CA LEU A 233 15.52 11.95 6.64
C LEU A 233 16.84 12.65 6.96
N GLU A 234 16.81 13.76 7.70
CA GLU A 234 18.00 14.45 8.22
C GLU A 234 18.82 13.52 9.14
N GLU A 235 18.16 12.81 10.07
CA GLU A 235 18.78 11.82 10.96
C GLU A 235 19.42 10.66 10.19
N GLY A 236 18.69 10.09 9.23
CA GLY A 236 19.21 9.03 8.35
C GLY A 236 20.45 9.47 7.57
N LYS A 237 20.41 10.68 7.00
CA LYS A 237 21.55 11.26 6.27
C LYS A 237 22.76 11.48 7.18
N GLN A 238 22.57 11.99 8.39
CA GLN A 238 23.64 12.16 9.39
C GLN A 238 24.26 10.81 9.78
N ALA A 239 23.44 9.77 9.91
CA ALA A 239 23.87 8.40 10.17
C ALA A 239 24.44 7.67 8.94
N LYS A 240 24.48 8.33 7.77
CA LYS A 240 24.90 7.76 6.47
C LYS A 240 24.09 6.52 6.07
N LYS A 241 22.81 6.49 6.45
CA LYS A 241 21.85 5.45 6.06
C LYS A 241 21.00 5.91 4.89
N LYS A 242 20.54 4.96 4.08
CA LYS A 242 19.55 5.17 3.03
C LYS A 242 18.16 5.02 3.60
N THR A 243 17.21 5.80 3.08
CA THR A 243 15.82 5.73 3.53
C THR A 243 14.92 5.27 2.39
N LEU A 244 14.18 4.17 2.59
CA LEU A 244 13.07 3.77 1.71
C LEU A 244 11.75 4.25 2.31
N VAL A 245 10.81 4.65 1.46
CA VAL A 245 9.52 5.20 1.88
C VAL A 245 8.40 4.27 1.43
N PHE A 246 7.44 4.04 2.32
CA PHE A 246 6.24 3.23 2.10
C PHE A 246 5.03 4.10 2.42
N MET A 247 4.10 4.21 1.49
CA MET A 247 2.89 5.01 1.63
C MET A 247 1.76 4.44 0.76
N HIS A 248 0.52 4.82 1.00
CA HIS A 248 -0.59 4.28 0.22
C HIS A 248 -0.77 5.00 -1.13
N HIS A 249 -0.89 6.33 -1.10
CA HIS A 249 -1.09 7.17 -2.30
C HIS A 249 0.17 7.29 -3.15
N ASN A 250 0.01 7.64 -4.43
CA ASN A 250 1.15 7.75 -5.35
C ASN A 250 1.82 9.13 -5.31
N ILE A 251 3.10 9.19 -5.73
CA ILE A 251 3.83 10.44 -5.95
C ILE A 251 3.87 10.84 -7.44
N TYR A 252 3.64 9.89 -8.35
CA TYR A 252 3.51 10.11 -9.79
C TYR A 252 2.14 9.69 -10.33
N ALA A 253 1.76 10.28 -11.46
CA ALA A 253 0.59 9.87 -12.21
C ALA A 253 0.94 8.70 -13.15
N HIS A 254 0.90 7.47 -12.63
CA HIS A 254 1.16 6.24 -13.39
C HIS A 254 0.17 5.99 -14.53
N ASN A 255 -1.01 6.62 -14.48
CA ASN A 255 -1.89 6.73 -15.63
C ASN A 255 -2.54 8.12 -15.62
N LYS A 256 -2.60 8.76 -16.79
CA LYS A 256 -3.15 10.13 -16.93
C LYS A 256 -4.61 10.25 -16.45
N LEU A 257 -5.41 9.18 -16.60
CA LEU A 257 -6.82 9.13 -16.18
C LEU A 257 -6.98 8.75 -14.71
N LEU A 258 -5.94 8.20 -14.07
CA LEU A 258 -5.88 7.83 -12.65
C LEU A 258 -4.97 8.78 -11.85
N SER A 259 -5.05 10.08 -12.14
CA SER A 259 -4.21 11.09 -11.46
C SER A 259 -4.93 11.81 -10.32
N SER A 260 -6.16 12.27 -10.56
CA SER A 260 -6.94 13.01 -9.58
C SER A 260 -7.45 12.09 -8.47
N GLY A 261 -7.10 12.40 -7.22
CA GLY A 261 -7.45 11.59 -6.06
C GLY A 261 -6.53 10.39 -5.80
N PHE A 262 -5.66 10.03 -6.74
CA PHE A 262 -4.71 8.92 -6.56
C PHE A 262 -3.30 9.40 -6.21
N VAL A 263 -2.86 10.46 -6.89
CA VAL A 263 -1.62 11.16 -6.58
C VAL A 263 -1.83 12.06 -5.37
N LEU A 264 -0.84 12.14 -4.47
CA LEU A 264 -0.88 13.06 -3.33
C LEU A 264 -1.22 14.48 -3.77
N ASN A 265 -2.14 15.12 -3.04
CA ASN A 265 -2.54 16.52 -3.26
C ASN A 265 -1.34 17.49 -3.16
N ASN A 266 -0.28 17.11 -2.45
CA ASN A 266 0.95 17.87 -2.30
C ASN A 266 2.20 17.11 -2.78
N ALA A 267 2.05 16.25 -3.80
CA ALA A 267 3.11 15.41 -4.36
C ALA A 267 4.38 16.21 -4.69
N ASP A 268 4.29 17.33 -5.40
CA ASP A 268 5.47 18.10 -5.81
C ASP A 268 6.34 18.53 -4.62
N LYS A 269 5.72 19.04 -3.56
CA LYS A 269 6.43 19.41 -2.33
C LYS A 269 7.08 18.20 -1.67
N PHE A 270 6.39 17.06 -1.68
CA PHE A 270 6.91 15.84 -1.09
C PHE A 270 8.09 15.27 -1.90
N LYS A 271 7.95 15.16 -3.22
CA LYS A 271 9.02 14.72 -4.14
C LYS A 271 10.29 15.56 -3.98
N GLN A 272 10.15 16.88 -3.89
CA GLN A 272 11.28 17.78 -3.65
C GLN A 272 12.01 17.47 -2.34
N LEU A 273 11.28 17.19 -1.26
CA LEU A 273 11.88 16.74 0.00
C LEU A 273 12.61 15.40 -0.16
N LEU A 274 11.99 14.41 -0.82
CA LEU A 274 12.60 13.10 -1.05
C LEU A 274 13.92 13.21 -1.82
N VAL A 275 13.95 14.06 -2.86
CA VAL A 275 15.11 14.33 -3.71
C VAL A 275 16.23 15.09 -2.95
N GLU A 276 15.87 16.04 -2.10
CA GLU A 276 16.81 16.77 -1.23
C GLU A 276 17.62 15.80 -0.35
N TYR A 277 16.95 14.77 0.19
CA TYR A 277 17.54 13.76 1.07
C TYR A 277 17.97 12.47 0.36
N GLN A 278 17.88 12.41 -0.98
CA GLN A 278 18.31 11.27 -1.80
C GLN A 278 17.60 9.96 -1.43
N VAL A 279 16.29 10.03 -1.20
CA VAL A 279 15.43 8.83 -1.12
C VAL A 279 15.41 8.17 -2.50
N PRO A 280 15.82 6.90 -2.64
CA PRO A 280 15.98 6.31 -3.96
C PRO A 280 14.70 5.64 -4.50
N VAL A 281 13.85 5.12 -3.60
CA VAL A 281 12.64 4.36 -3.94
C VAL A 281 11.51 4.68 -2.94
N VAL A 282 10.32 4.91 -3.49
CA VAL A 282 9.02 4.94 -2.78
C VAL A 282 8.21 3.72 -3.19
N PHE A 283 7.57 3.07 -2.24
CA PHE A 283 6.62 1.98 -2.47
C PHE A 283 5.21 2.48 -2.19
N SER A 284 4.29 2.24 -3.12
CA SER A 284 2.88 2.63 -2.98
C SER A 284 1.90 1.63 -3.60
N GLY A 285 0.61 1.95 -3.52
CA GLY A 285 -0.52 1.13 -3.96
C GLY A 285 -1.64 1.98 -4.57
N HIS A 286 -2.87 1.81 -4.07
CA HIS A 286 -4.05 2.68 -4.30
C HIS A 286 -4.67 2.60 -5.70
N ILE A 287 -3.87 2.71 -6.76
CA ILE A 287 -4.38 2.58 -8.14
C ILE A 287 -4.61 1.13 -8.56
N HIS A 288 -4.18 0.18 -7.74
CA HIS A 288 -4.28 -1.28 -7.93
C HIS A 288 -3.54 -1.85 -9.15
N ALA A 289 -2.96 -1.01 -10.01
CA ALA A 289 -2.16 -1.44 -11.14
C ALA A 289 -0.69 -1.57 -10.74
N GLN A 290 -0.08 -2.69 -11.14
CA GLN A 290 1.36 -2.86 -11.02
C GLN A 290 2.06 -1.94 -12.00
N ASP A 291 2.87 -1.01 -11.50
CA ASP A 291 3.62 -0.08 -12.34
C ASP A 291 4.91 0.35 -11.63
N ILE A 292 5.95 0.64 -12.38
CA ILE A 292 7.16 1.29 -11.86
C ILE A 292 7.37 2.56 -12.64
N MET A 293 7.69 3.67 -11.97
CA MET A 293 8.01 4.92 -12.64
C MET A 293 9.23 5.60 -12.04
N THR A 294 10.17 6.02 -12.90
CA THR A 294 11.34 6.81 -12.51
C THR A 294 11.31 8.18 -13.19
N GLU A 295 11.39 9.25 -12.38
CA GLU A 295 11.63 10.60 -12.90
C GLU A 295 12.99 11.15 -12.46
N MET A 296 13.52 12.09 -13.26
CA MET A 296 14.70 12.90 -12.93
C MET A 296 14.24 14.24 -12.37
N ILE A 297 14.55 14.50 -11.10
CA ILE A 297 14.26 15.77 -10.42
C ILE A 297 15.59 16.34 -9.91
N ASP A 298 15.95 17.55 -10.35
CA ASP A 298 17.24 18.19 -10.05
C ASP A 298 18.46 17.28 -10.29
N ASN A 299 18.45 16.57 -11.42
CA ASN A 299 19.46 15.58 -11.83
C ASN A 299 19.61 14.37 -10.89
N LYS A 300 18.61 14.08 -10.05
CA LYS A 300 18.55 12.88 -9.21
C LYS A 300 17.35 12.03 -9.59
N GLN A 301 17.54 10.72 -9.64
CA GLN A 301 16.45 9.78 -9.87
C GLN A 301 15.63 9.60 -8.59
N LEU A 302 14.31 9.64 -8.74
CA LEU A 302 13.36 9.18 -7.73
C LEU A 302 12.42 8.17 -8.39
N THR A 303 12.47 6.93 -7.92
CA THR A 303 11.61 5.86 -8.43
C THR A 303 10.45 5.61 -7.48
N GLU A 304 9.27 5.41 -8.04
CA GLU A 304 8.10 4.86 -7.36
C GLU A 304 7.85 3.45 -7.90
N ILE A 305 7.59 2.50 -7.00
CA ILE A 305 7.12 1.16 -7.31
C ILE A 305 5.71 1.03 -6.76
N VAL A 306 4.73 0.96 -7.64
CA VAL A 306 3.34 0.70 -7.28
C VAL A 306 3.10 -0.79 -7.34
N SER A 307 2.65 -1.36 -6.22
CA SER A 307 2.23 -2.76 -6.19
C SER A 307 0.79 -2.87 -6.71
N GLY A 308 0.56 -3.80 -7.63
CA GLY A 308 -0.82 -4.14 -8.00
C GLY A 308 -1.59 -4.69 -6.80
N SER A 309 -2.92 -4.50 -6.78
CA SER A 309 -3.73 -4.91 -5.63
C SER A 309 -3.70 -6.43 -5.42
N PHE A 310 -3.53 -6.84 -4.17
CA PHE A 310 -3.54 -8.26 -3.78
C PHE A 310 -4.95 -8.88 -3.82
N SER A 311 -5.99 -8.06 -3.94
CA SER A 311 -7.37 -8.52 -4.07
C SER A 311 -7.82 -8.75 -5.51
N ILE A 312 -6.98 -8.45 -6.52
CA ILE A 312 -7.33 -8.62 -7.94
C ILE A 312 -6.35 -9.58 -8.63
N THR A 313 -6.62 -9.92 -9.90
CA THR A 313 -5.66 -10.71 -10.69
C THR A 313 -4.37 -9.92 -10.95
N PRO A 314 -3.17 -10.53 -10.85
CA PRO A 314 -2.92 -11.95 -10.62
C PRO A 314 -2.71 -12.32 -9.12
N GLN A 315 -3.05 -11.44 -8.18
CA GLN A 315 -2.69 -11.50 -6.77
C GLN A 315 -1.17 -11.50 -6.59
N SER A 316 -0.57 -10.38 -6.99
CA SER A 316 0.88 -10.17 -6.98
C SER A 316 1.39 -9.57 -5.67
N TYR A 317 2.66 -9.83 -5.39
CA TYR A 317 3.42 -9.18 -4.33
C TYR A 317 4.85 -8.91 -4.83
N GLY A 318 5.47 -7.87 -4.30
CA GLY A 318 6.87 -7.54 -4.57
C GLY A 318 7.82 -8.36 -3.70
N VAL A 319 8.91 -8.84 -4.26
CA VAL A 319 10.06 -9.37 -3.51
C VAL A 319 11.24 -8.42 -3.70
N ILE A 320 11.76 -7.90 -2.60
CA ILE A 320 12.87 -6.95 -2.60
C ILE A 320 14.06 -7.59 -1.91
N HIS A 321 15.23 -7.49 -2.53
CA HIS A 321 16.50 -7.80 -1.89
C HIS A 321 17.37 -6.55 -1.82
N LEU A 322 17.89 -6.29 -0.63
CA LEU A 322 18.87 -5.25 -0.33
C LEU A 322 20.19 -5.92 0.05
N ASP A 323 21.29 -5.52 -0.58
CA ASP A 323 22.65 -5.90 -0.18
C ASP A 323 23.59 -4.71 -0.29
N GLY A 324 23.86 -4.05 0.84
CA GLY A 324 24.59 -2.79 0.87
C GLY A 324 23.90 -1.75 0.00
N ASN A 325 24.53 -1.38 -1.12
CA ASN A 325 23.99 -0.40 -2.07
C ASN A 325 23.15 -1.03 -3.18
N LEU A 326 23.16 -2.35 -3.31
CA LEU A 326 22.42 -3.06 -4.34
C LEU A 326 20.96 -3.20 -3.92
N PHE A 327 20.09 -2.90 -4.87
CA PHE A 327 18.64 -3.04 -4.76
C PHE A 327 18.15 -3.89 -5.92
N SER A 328 17.29 -4.85 -5.62
CA SER A 328 16.50 -5.53 -6.65
C SER A 328 15.06 -5.71 -6.19
N TYR A 329 14.13 -5.46 -7.10
CA TYR A 329 12.71 -5.75 -6.98
C TYR A 329 12.33 -6.77 -8.04
N ARG A 330 11.44 -7.70 -7.68
CA ARG A 330 10.75 -8.57 -8.62
C ARG A 330 9.31 -8.78 -8.18
N LYS A 331 8.36 -8.60 -9.12
CA LYS A 331 6.98 -9.05 -8.92
C LYS A 331 6.93 -10.57 -8.88
N ASN A 332 6.27 -11.10 -7.87
CA ASN A 332 5.87 -12.49 -7.77
C ASN A 332 4.35 -12.61 -7.72
N GLN A 333 3.85 -13.82 -7.91
CA GLN A 333 2.43 -14.16 -7.82
C GLN A 333 2.20 -15.15 -6.68
N ASN A 334 1.07 -15.02 -5.97
CA ASN A 334 0.61 -16.04 -5.05
C ASN A 334 0.26 -17.34 -5.82
N ASP A 335 0.57 -18.50 -5.24
CA ASP A 335 0.34 -19.81 -5.89
C ASP A 335 -0.68 -20.63 -5.10
N VAL A 336 -1.92 -20.12 -5.10
CA VAL A 336 -3.05 -20.74 -4.41
C VAL A 336 -3.41 -22.08 -5.04
N ASP A 337 -3.25 -22.24 -6.36
CA ASP A 337 -3.55 -23.49 -7.09
C ASP A 337 -2.69 -24.65 -6.57
N THR A 338 -1.38 -24.43 -6.39
CA THR A 338 -0.47 -25.44 -5.84
C THR A 338 -0.77 -25.69 -4.37
N TRP A 339 -0.90 -24.63 -3.56
CA TRP A 339 -1.23 -24.74 -2.14
C TRP A 339 -2.53 -25.52 -1.91
N ALA A 340 -3.57 -25.26 -2.69
CA ALA A 340 -4.87 -25.92 -2.61
C ALA A 340 -4.75 -27.43 -2.90
N LYS A 341 -3.90 -27.82 -3.86
CA LYS A 341 -3.65 -29.23 -4.17
C LYS A 341 -2.92 -29.94 -3.03
N GLU A 342 -1.88 -29.32 -2.47
CA GLU A 342 -1.08 -29.88 -1.37
C GLU A 342 -1.89 -30.01 -0.08
N ASN A 343 -2.82 -29.08 0.16
CA ASN A 343 -3.71 -29.07 1.32
C ASN A 343 -5.04 -29.80 1.08
N ASN A 344 -5.18 -30.54 -0.03
CA ASN A 344 -6.38 -31.32 -0.38
C ASN A 344 -7.68 -30.49 -0.40
N ILE A 345 -7.60 -29.20 -0.72
CA ILE A 345 -8.77 -28.32 -0.89
C ILE A 345 -9.55 -28.77 -2.13
N THR A 346 -10.87 -28.91 -2.00
CA THR A 346 -11.74 -29.43 -3.06
C THR A 346 -12.56 -28.36 -3.77
N THR A 347 -12.67 -27.15 -3.21
CA THR A 347 -13.39 -26.01 -3.79
C THR A 347 -12.82 -25.66 -5.17
N PRO A 348 -13.60 -25.79 -6.27
CA PRO A 348 -13.08 -25.63 -7.64
C PRO A 348 -12.42 -24.27 -7.91
N GLN A 349 -12.99 -23.19 -7.37
CA GLN A 349 -12.49 -21.83 -7.47
C GLN A 349 -11.12 -21.70 -6.81
N VAL A 350 -10.92 -22.30 -5.64
CA VAL A 350 -9.64 -22.27 -4.91
C VAL A 350 -8.59 -23.18 -5.58
N ARG A 351 -8.99 -24.30 -6.19
CA ARG A 351 -8.06 -25.19 -6.93
C ARG A 351 -7.55 -24.62 -8.25
N ASN A 352 -8.32 -23.70 -8.85
CA ASN A 352 -8.00 -23.02 -10.12
C ASN A 352 -8.10 -21.50 -9.90
N TYR A 353 -7.54 -21.03 -8.79
CA TYR A 353 -7.72 -19.68 -8.27
C TYR A 353 -7.15 -18.63 -9.21
N LYS A 354 -6.00 -18.92 -9.84
CA LYS A 354 -5.42 -18.02 -10.86
C LYS A 354 -6.39 -17.75 -12.01
N GLU A 355 -7.03 -18.80 -12.52
CA GLU A 355 -8.00 -18.69 -13.62
C GLU A 355 -9.29 -18.01 -13.14
N TYR A 356 -9.79 -18.38 -11.96
CA TYR A 356 -10.95 -17.77 -11.33
C TYR A 356 -10.79 -16.25 -11.16
N LEU A 357 -9.68 -15.79 -10.55
CA LEU A 357 -9.35 -14.37 -10.40
C LEU A 357 -9.31 -13.65 -11.75
N ARG A 358 -8.61 -14.25 -12.73
CA ARG A 358 -8.47 -13.65 -14.06
C ARG A 358 -9.82 -13.48 -14.74
N ASN A 359 -10.68 -14.50 -14.69
CA ASN A 359 -11.99 -14.47 -15.31
C ASN A 359 -12.92 -13.46 -14.60
N SER A 360 -12.89 -13.40 -13.26
CA SER A 360 -13.65 -12.41 -12.50
C SER A 360 -13.29 -10.98 -12.90
N PHE A 361 -12.00 -10.70 -13.07
CA PHE A 361 -11.51 -9.38 -13.48
C PHE A 361 -11.83 -9.03 -14.94
N ILE A 362 -11.76 -10.01 -15.85
CA ILE A 362 -12.20 -9.83 -17.25
C ILE A 362 -13.69 -9.46 -17.30
N GLU A 363 -14.53 -10.17 -16.55
CA GLU A 363 -15.97 -9.89 -16.51
C GLU A 363 -16.27 -8.51 -15.89
N ASP A 364 -15.43 -8.02 -14.97
CA ASP A 364 -15.51 -6.63 -14.50
C ASP A 364 -15.22 -5.61 -15.59
N GLY A 365 -14.12 -5.79 -16.34
CA GLY A 365 -13.80 -4.96 -17.50
C GLY A 365 -14.87 -5.01 -18.59
N LYS A 366 -15.49 -6.17 -18.81
CA LYS A 366 -16.62 -6.32 -19.75
C LYS A 366 -17.84 -5.54 -19.30
N ARG A 367 -18.19 -5.56 -18.01
CA ARG A 367 -19.29 -4.74 -17.48
C ARG A 367 -19.08 -3.24 -17.72
N LEU A 368 -17.86 -2.75 -17.50
CA LEU A 368 -17.48 -1.38 -17.85
C LEU A 368 -17.69 -1.12 -19.34
N ALA A 369 -17.22 -2.03 -20.20
CA ALA A 369 -17.34 -1.88 -21.65
C ALA A 369 -18.79 -1.84 -22.11
N TYR A 370 -19.63 -2.79 -21.68
CA TYR A 370 -21.04 -2.81 -22.04
C TYR A 370 -21.75 -1.52 -21.62
N ALA A 371 -21.53 -1.06 -20.39
CA ALA A 371 -22.13 0.19 -19.91
C ALA A 371 -21.79 1.36 -20.85
N GLN A 372 -20.51 1.52 -21.21
CA GLN A 372 -20.05 2.62 -22.05
C GLN A 372 -20.48 2.49 -23.53
N LEU A 373 -20.55 1.28 -24.08
CA LEU A 373 -20.99 1.04 -25.44
C LEU A 373 -22.51 1.28 -25.58
N ILE A 374 -23.30 0.83 -24.61
CA ILE A 374 -24.75 1.09 -24.55
C ILE A 374 -25.01 2.59 -24.39
N ASP A 375 -24.29 3.27 -23.50
CA ASP A 375 -24.41 4.73 -23.32
C ASP A 375 -24.02 5.50 -24.60
N SER A 376 -23.15 4.92 -25.44
CA SER A 376 -22.79 5.46 -26.76
C SER A 376 -23.82 5.15 -27.86
N GLY A 377 -24.92 4.45 -27.54
CA GLY A 377 -26.03 4.15 -28.44
C GLY A 377 -25.87 2.87 -29.27
N MET A 378 -24.92 2.01 -28.93
CA MET A 378 -24.66 0.77 -29.64
C MET A 378 -25.72 -0.29 -29.31
N THR A 379 -26.22 -1.00 -30.33
CA THR A 379 -27.27 -2.03 -30.17
C THR A 379 -26.90 -3.39 -30.74
N ASP A 380 -25.78 -3.51 -31.46
CA ASP A 380 -25.31 -4.78 -32.01
C ASP A 380 -24.59 -5.58 -30.91
N GLU A 381 -25.30 -6.54 -30.33
CA GLU A 381 -24.81 -7.39 -29.23
C GLU A 381 -23.51 -8.12 -29.59
N ALA A 382 -23.43 -8.69 -30.80
CA ALA A 382 -22.25 -9.46 -31.22
C ALA A 382 -20.99 -8.57 -31.34
N GLN A 383 -21.16 -7.32 -31.76
CA GLN A 383 -20.05 -6.37 -31.77
C GLN A 383 -19.69 -5.88 -30.36
N MET A 384 -20.69 -5.66 -29.50
CA MET A 384 -20.45 -5.28 -28.11
C MET A 384 -19.66 -6.35 -27.36
N ASP A 385 -19.99 -7.64 -27.55
CA ASP A 385 -19.26 -8.75 -26.94
C ASP A 385 -17.77 -8.75 -27.32
N ILE A 386 -17.47 -8.58 -28.62
CA ILE A 386 -16.09 -8.53 -29.13
C ILE A 386 -15.32 -7.34 -28.54
N ALA A 387 -15.96 -6.17 -28.43
CA ALA A 387 -15.36 -4.99 -27.82
C ALA A 387 -15.16 -5.17 -26.31
N ALA A 388 -16.15 -5.74 -25.61
CA ALA A 388 -16.09 -5.96 -24.18
C ALA A 388 -14.99 -6.95 -23.80
N ASP A 389 -14.85 -8.06 -24.53
CA ASP A 389 -13.77 -9.02 -24.33
C ASP A 389 -12.39 -8.36 -24.51
N PHE A 390 -12.27 -7.44 -25.48
CA PHE A 390 -11.04 -6.68 -25.69
C PHE A 390 -10.73 -5.75 -24.50
N VAL A 391 -11.72 -5.03 -23.96
CA VAL A 391 -11.54 -4.20 -22.76
C VAL A 391 -11.12 -5.06 -21.57
N GLY A 392 -11.80 -6.16 -21.30
CA GLY A 392 -11.44 -7.07 -20.20
C GLY A 392 -10.00 -7.58 -20.31
N LYS A 393 -9.58 -7.98 -21.52
CA LYS A 393 -8.20 -8.40 -21.79
C LYS A 393 -7.18 -7.28 -21.56
N MET A 394 -7.47 -6.04 -21.98
CA MET A 394 -6.57 -4.91 -21.77
C MET A 394 -6.49 -4.49 -20.30
N ASN A 395 -7.60 -4.52 -19.57
CA ASN A 395 -7.60 -4.27 -18.12
C ASN A 395 -6.70 -5.28 -17.41
N VAL A 396 -6.82 -6.58 -17.69
CA VAL A 396 -5.92 -7.56 -17.07
C VAL A 396 -4.46 -7.23 -17.35
N ARG A 397 -4.11 -6.84 -18.59
CA ARG A 397 -2.72 -6.48 -18.93
C ARG A 397 -2.21 -5.29 -18.14
N PHE A 398 -2.99 -4.21 -18.08
CA PHE A 398 -2.60 -2.99 -17.37
C PHE A 398 -2.47 -3.23 -15.86
N PHE A 399 -3.51 -3.80 -15.24
CA PHE A 399 -3.49 -4.00 -13.78
C PHE A 399 -2.43 -5.03 -13.34
N SER A 400 -2.04 -5.97 -14.23
CA SER A 400 -0.96 -6.90 -13.94
C SER A 400 0.44 -6.38 -14.28
N GLY A 401 0.61 -5.20 -14.87
CA GLY A 401 1.91 -4.66 -15.32
C GLY A 401 2.49 -5.42 -16.52
N GLU A 402 1.63 -5.89 -17.43
CA GLU A 402 1.98 -6.56 -18.69
C GLU A 402 1.80 -5.65 -19.92
N ASP A 403 1.72 -4.34 -19.70
CA ASP A 403 1.53 -3.32 -20.72
C ASP A 403 2.81 -2.60 -21.15
N TYR A 404 3.95 -2.78 -20.46
CA TYR A 404 5.26 -2.41 -20.99
C TYR A 404 5.60 -3.23 -22.25
N SER A 405 5.32 -2.66 -23.42
CA SER A 405 5.31 -3.37 -24.71
C SER A 405 5.84 -2.51 -25.84
N SER A 406 6.44 -3.17 -26.85
CA SER A 406 6.97 -2.47 -28.03
C SER A 406 5.86 -1.93 -28.92
N ASP A 407 6.15 -0.86 -29.67
CA ASP A 407 5.18 -0.23 -30.59
C ASP A 407 4.57 -1.25 -31.58
N GLY A 408 5.34 -2.22 -32.07
CA GLY A 408 4.84 -3.26 -32.97
C GLY A 408 3.84 -4.25 -32.33
N VAL A 409 3.89 -4.45 -31.00
CA VAL A 409 2.83 -5.20 -30.29
C VAL A 409 1.56 -4.37 -30.24
N ILE A 410 1.68 -3.07 -29.97
CA ILE A 410 0.54 -2.16 -29.88
C ILE A 410 -0.15 -1.97 -31.23
N GLU A 411 0.61 -1.86 -32.32
CA GLU A 411 0.06 -1.83 -33.67
C GLU A 411 -0.81 -3.05 -33.98
N LYS A 412 -0.39 -4.24 -33.54
CA LYS A 412 -1.18 -5.48 -33.69
C LYS A 412 -2.43 -5.46 -32.81
N LEU A 413 -2.33 -5.03 -31.55
CA LEU A 413 -3.49 -4.91 -30.66
C LEU A 413 -4.51 -3.91 -31.24
N LYS A 414 -4.04 -2.81 -31.83
CA LYS A 414 -4.90 -1.83 -32.49
C LYS A 414 -5.54 -2.35 -33.77
N GLN A 415 -5.00 -3.39 -34.41
CA GLN A 415 -5.65 -4.05 -35.55
C GLN A 415 -6.72 -5.06 -35.13
N GLU A 416 -6.79 -5.44 -33.85
CA GLU A 416 -7.84 -6.35 -33.37
C GLU A 416 -9.24 -5.71 -33.52
N LYS A 417 -10.22 -6.53 -33.89
CA LYS A 417 -11.59 -6.08 -34.16
C LYS A 417 -12.21 -5.35 -32.96
N GLY A 418 -11.93 -5.80 -31.73
CA GLY A 418 -12.42 -5.15 -30.51
C GLY A 418 -11.95 -3.71 -30.36
N TYR A 419 -10.66 -3.42 -30.62
CA TYR A 419 -10.15 -2.05 -30.62
C TYR A 419 -10.84 -1.19 -31.69
N GLN A 420 -11.00 -1.72 -32.91
CA GLN A 420 -11.63 -0.97 -34.01
C GLN A 420 -13.08 -0.60 -33.69
N ILE A 421 -13.87 -1.55 -33.15
CA ILE A 421 -15.24 -1.29 -32.69
C ILE A 421 -15.25 -0.19 -31.63
N ILE A 422 -14.37 -0.27 -30.62
CA ILE A 422 -14.26 0.75 -29.57
C ILE A 422 -13.93 2.13 -30.18
N ALA A 423 -12.96 2.19 -31.08
CA ALA A 423 -12.48 3.44 -31.67
C ALA A 423 -13.55 4.15 -32.51
N GLU A 424 -14.42 3.39 -33.17
CA GLU A 424 -15.52 3.90 -33.99
C GLU A 424 -16.74 4.31 -33.15
N ASN A 425 -17.01 3.60 -32.05
CA ASN A 425 -18.31 3.69 -31.36
C ASN A 425 -18.27 4.36 -29.98
N SER A 426 -17.13 4.41 -29.29
CA SER A 426 -17.05 4.99 -27.94
C SER A 426 -15.76 5.80 -27.72
N LYS A 427 -15.90 7.13 -27.71
CA LYS A 427 -14.78 8.06 -27.43
C LYS A 427 -14.15 7.80 -26.06
N PHE A 428 -14.97 7.57 -25.03
CA PHE A 428 -14.49 7.33 -23.67
C PHE A 428 -13.63 6.06 -23.61
N LEU A 429 -14.18 4.90 -24.01
CA LEU A 429 -13.42 3.65 -24.03
C LEU A 429 -12.17 3.74 -24.89
N LYS A 430 -12.22 4.45 -26.02
CA LYS A 430 -11.03 4.67 -26.86
C LYS A 430 -9.93 5.40 -26.08
N GLU A 431 -10.28 6.51 -25.42
CA GLU A 431 -9.32 7.28 -24.62
C GLU A 431 -8.79 6.47 -23.43
N TYR A 432 -9.65 5.69 -22.79
CA TYR A 432 -9.29 4.78 -21.70
C TYR A 432 -8.31 3.71 -22.16
N ILE A 433 -8.65 2.95 -23.21
CA ILE A 433 -7.79 1.91 -23.77
C ILE A 433 -6.46 2.50 -24.23
N ASP A 434 -6.47 3.62 -24.95
CA ASP A 434 -5.22 4.29 -25.38
C ASP A 434 -4.35 4.74 -24.20
N SER A 435 -4.93 4.92 -23.00
CA SER A 435 -4.17 5.26 -21.80
C SER A 435 -3.52 4.06 -21.09
N ILE A 436 -4.05 2.85 -21.28
CA ILE A 436 -3.62 1.64 -20.56
C ILE A 436 -2.97 0.57 -21.45
N ILE A 437 -2.99 0.75 -22.77
CA ILE A 437 -2.57 -0.28 -23.71
C ILE A 437 -1.04 -0.46 -23.77
N GLN A 438 -0.30 0.60 -23.42
CA GLN A 438 1.14 0.68 -23.51
C GLN A 438 1.71 1.62 -22.45
N ASP A 439 2.51 1.07 -21.55
CA ASP A 439 3.49 1.85 -20.81
C ASP A 439 4.82 1.94 -21.58
N LYS A 440 5.50 3.09 -21.43
CA LYS A 440 6.79 3.39 -22.06
C LYS A 440 7.85 3.84 -21.04
N ASN A 441 7.51 3.81 -19.76
CA ASN A 441 8.28 4.52 -18.76
C ASN A 441 9.39 3.60 -18.20
N GLU A 442 9.05 2.44 -17.62
CA GLU A 442 9.94 1.46 -17.02
C GLU A 442 9.32 0.06 -17.16
N GLU A 443 10.10 -1.00 -16.93
CA GLU A 443 9.49 -2.34 -16.85
C GLU A 443 8.87 -2.56 -15.47
N ASP A 444 7.58 -2.93 -15.42
CA ASP A 444 6.78 -2.89 -14.18
C ASP A 444 7.04 -4.04 -13.19
N ASN A 445 7.77 -5.08 -13.61
CA ASN A 445 7.84 -6.36 -12.91
C ASN A 445 9.21 -6.64 -12.31
N ARG A 446 10.24 -5.86 -12.66
CA ARG A 446 11.60 -6.00 -12.16
C ARG A 446 12.33 -4.68 -12.24
N LEU A 447 13.07 -4.39 -11.17
CA LEU A 447 13.96 -3.24 -11.13
C LEU A 447 15.27 -3.64 -10.46
N LYS A 448 16.39 -3.18 -10.98
CA LYS A 448 17.70 -3.30 -10.35
C LYS A 448 18.36 -1.94 -10.30
N LYS A 449 18.83 -1.54 -9.12
CA LYS A 449 19.51 -0.25 -8.91
C LYS A 449 20.72 -0.45 -8.00
N GLU A 450 21.69 0.45 -8.15
CA GLU A 450 22.79 0.62 -7.22
C GLU A 450 22.75 2.07 -6.71
N PHE A 451 22.60 2.22 -5.40
CA PHE A 451 22.36 3.51 -4.74
C PHE A 451 23.62 4.19 -4.21
#